data_AF-A0A0M4QLD2-F1
#
_entry.id   AF-A0A0M4QLD2-F1
#
_cell.length_a   1.000
_cell.length_b   1.000
_cell.length_c   1.000
_cell.angle_alpha   90.00
_cell.angle_beta   90.00
_cell.angle_gamma   90.00
#
_symmetry.space_group_name_H-M   'P 1'
#
loop_
_entity.id
_entity.type
_entity.pdbx_description
1 polymer ?
#
loop_
_entity_poly.entity_id
_entity_poly.type
_entity_poly.pdbx_seq_one_letter_code
_entity_poly.pdbx_strand_id
1 'polypeptide(L)'
;MEALWIALTVVVACFGGWPVTAGILRLSQSHTVAAIELSENNQQFPNQQPENAQDPAADSTAEFETSAGVTAPGLEPTEAESSPPTASPHAGVLRGGLLIGMLERAAVVLAILSNQPVAIAYVVAIKGLGRYPELKGAPAASERFIIGTLASLLWAAAVTVLAKVLLL
;
A
#
# COMPACT_ATOMS: atom_id res chain seq x y z
N MET A 1 35.56 17.82 -17.69
CA MET A 1 35.34 16.49 -17.07
C MET A 1 34.12 16.52 -16.15
N GLU A 2 33.90 17.62 -15.44
CA GLU A 2 32.69 17.93 -14.66
C GLU A 2 31.35 17.44 -15.25
N ALA A 3 31.06 17.76 -16.52
CA ALA A 3 29.79 17.36 -17.14
C ALA A 3 29.59 15.83 -17.19
N LEU A 4 30.67 15.06 -17.35
CA LEU A 4 30.62 13.60 -17.33
C LEU A 4 30.33 13.08 -15.92
N TRP A 5 30.93 13.67 -14.89
CA TRP A 5 30.67 13.31 -13.50
C TRP A 5 29.24 13.65 -13.05
N ILE A 6 28.73 14.80 -13.50
CA ILE A 6 27.33 15.18 -13.26
C ILE A 6 26.39 14.18 -13.93
N ALA A 7 26.60 13.86 -15.21
CA ALA A 7 25.78 12.89 -15.93
C ALA A 7 25.84 11.50 -15.27
N LEU A 8 27.03 11.04 -14.87
CA LEU A 8 27.21 9.78 -14.16
C LEU A 8 26.47 9.77 -12.81
N THR A 9 26.54 10.87 -12.06
CA THR A 9 25.85 11.02 -10.77
C THR A 9 24.34 10.91 -10.94
N VAL A 10 23.76 11.56 -11.96
CA VAL A 10 22.33 11.46 -12.28
C VAL A 10 21.95 10.02 -12.60
N VAL A 11 22.75 9.33 -13.43
CA VAL A 11 22.51 7.93 -13.79
C VAL A 11 22.56 7.02 -12.54
N VAL A 12 23.59 7.14 -11.71
CA VAL A 12 23.73 6.33 -10.48
C VAL A 12 22.59 6.60 -9.50
N ALA A 13 22.21 7.87 -9.31
CA ALA A 13 21.10 8.24 -8.44
C ALA A 13 19.79 7.64 -8.94
N CYS A 14 19.51 7.73 -10.26
CA CYS A 14 18.26 7.25 -10.85
C CYS A 14 18.13 5.73 -10.89
N PHE A 15 19.16 5.02 -11.37
CA PHE A 15 19.13 3.57 -11.55
C PHE A 15 19.45 2.82 -10.25
N GLY A 16 20.42 3.29 -9.46
CA GLY A 16 20.77 2.69 -8.17
C GLY A 16 19.67 2.88 -7.12
N GLY A 17 18.82 3.90 -7.28
CA GLY A 17 17.74 4.17 -6.34
C GLY A 17 16.60 3.16 -6.37
N TRP A 18 16.36 2.49 -7.51
CA TRP A 18 15.31 1.46 -7.60
C TRP A 18 15.55 0.30 -6.61
N PRO A 19 16.66 -0.47 -6.68
CA PRO A 19 16.83 -1.63 -5.81
C PRO A 19 16.84 -1.26 -4.32
N VAL A 20 17.42 -0.11 -3.97
CA VAL A 20 17.47 0.38 -2.59
C VAL A 20 16.08 0.68 -2.06
N THR A 21 15.29 1.47 -2.80
CA THR A 21 13.91 1.80 -2.41
C THR A 21 13.01 0.56 -2.37
N ALA A 22 13.14 -0.34 -3.34
CA ALA A 22 12.40 -1.61 -3.34
C ALA A 22 12.75 -2.49 -2.13
N GLY A 23 14.02 -2.55 -1.73
CA GLY A 23 14.46 -3.28 -0.53
C GLY A 23 13.85 -2.71 0.76
N ILE A 24 13.85 -1.38 0.90
CA ILE A 24 13.28 -0.69 2.07
C ILE A 24 11.76 -0.91 2.16
N LEU A 25 11.05 -0.86 1.03
CA LEU A 25 9.61 -1.12 1.01
C LEU A 25 9.28 -2.58 1.34
N ARG A 26 10.10 -3.54 0.92
CA ARG A 26 9.95 -4.95 1.32
C ARG A 26 10.10 -5.13 2.83
N LEU A 27 11.05 -4.43 3.45
CA LEU A 27 11.24 -4.46 4.91
C LEU A 27 10.08 -3.79 5.66
N SER A 28 9.48 -2.74 5.08
CA SER A 28 8.29 -2.11 5.67
C SER A 28 7.08 -3.04 5.66
N GLN A 29 6.91 -3.87 4.63
CA GLN A 29 5.77 -4.80 4.53
C GLN A 29 5.78 -5.87 5.63
N SER A 30 6.94 -6.34 6.09
CA SER A 30 7.01 -7.38 7.12
C SER A 30 6.50 -6.92 8.49
N HIS A 31 6.61 -5.64 8.82
CA HIS A 31 6.10 -5.12 10.09
C HIS A 31 4.58 -4.87 10.08
N THR A 32 4.01 -4.43 8.95
CA THR A 32 2.56 -4.22 8.84
C THR A 32 1.78 -5.53 8.86
N VAL A 33 2.27 -6.57 8.19
CA VAL A 33 1.62 -7.90 8.17
C VAL A 33 1.70 -8.56 9.55
N ALA A 34 2.87 -8.51 10.19
CA ALA A 34 3.04 -9.05 11.54
C ALA A 34 2.14 -8.35 12.59
N ALA A 35 1.88 -7.04 12.46
CA ALA A 35 0.99 -6.31 13.37
C ALA A 35 -0.50 -6.65 13.18
N ILE A 36 -0.93 -6.91 11.94
CA ILE A 36 -2.29 -7.38 11.65
C ILE A 36 -2.49 -8.80 12.18
N GLU A 37 -1.52 -9.70 11.95
CA GLU A 37 -1.55 -11.07 12.47
C GLU A 37 -1.57 -11.11 14.01
N LEU A 38 -0.83 -10.23 14.69
CA LEU A 38 -0.90 -10.11 16.15
C LEU A 38 -2.25 -9.58 16.64
N SER A 39 -2.89 -8.69 15.88
CA SER A 39 -4.20 -8.14 16.22
C SER A 39 -5.32 -9.16 16.01
N GLU A 40 -5.27 -9.94 14.92
CA GLU A 40 -6.19 -11.06 14.66
C GLU A 40 -5.99 -12.19 15.67
N ASN A 41 -4.74 -12.55 15.98
CA ASN A 41 -4.43 -13.58 16.98
C ASN A 41 -4.85 -13.15 18.41
N ASN A 42 -4.84 -11.85 18.71
CA ASN A 42 -5.33 -11.31 19.98
C ASN A 42 -6.86 -11.13 20.02
N GLN A 43 -7.54 -11.06 18.87
CA GLN A 43 -9.00 -11.07 18.77
C GLN A 43 -9.62 -12.47 18.69
N GLN A 44 -8.82 -13.53 18.52
CA GLN A 44 -9.28 -14.91 18.61
C GLN A 44 -9.55 -15.38 20.06
N PHE A 45 -9.18 -14.58 21.08
CA PHE A 45 -9.49 -14.85 22.50
C PHE A 45 -10.44 -13.81 23.14
N PRO A 46 -11.75 -13.83 22.87
CA PRO A 46 -12.74 -13.23 23.75
C PRO A 46 -13.99 -14.13 23.88
N ASN A 47 -13.89 -15.18 24.71
CA ASN A 47 -14.95 -15.68 25.61
C ASN A 47 -14.63 -17.11 26.06
N GLN A 48 -13.99 -17.25 27.22
CA GLN A 48 -14.23 -18.41 28.08
C GLN A 48 -15.17 -17.96 29.18
N GLN A 49 -16.44 -17.85 28.85
CA GLN A 49 -17.49 -17.90 29.85
C GLN A 49 -17.59 -19.37 30.26
N PRO A 50 -17.46 -19.74 31.55
CA PRO A 50 -17.55 -21.14 31.95
C PRO A 50 -19.01 -21.58 31.84
N GLU A 51 -19.40 -22.11 30.69
CA GLU A 51 -20.54 -23.03 30.59
C GLU A 51 -20.11 -24.37 31.16
N ASN A 52 -20.47 -24.61 32.43
CA ASN A 52 -20.81 -25.96 32.89
C ASN A 52 -21.45 -25.92 34.28
N ALA A 53 -22.76 -26.16 34.30
CA ALA A 53 -23.41 -26.99 35.31
C ALA A 53 -24.81 -27.38 34.79
N GLN A 54 -24.93 -28.58 34.23
CA GLN A 54 -26.20 -29.30 34.14
C GLN A 54 -26.63 -29.74 35.54
N ASP A 55 -27.94 -29.67 35.86
CA ASP A 55 -28.86 -30.82 36.05
C ASP A 55 -30.15 -30.35 36.79
N PRO A 56 -31.17 -31.18 37.09
CA PRO A 56 -32.48 -31.22 36.43
C PRO A 56 -33.65 -30.85 37.39
N ALA A 57 -34.88 -30.98 36.90
CA ALA A 57 -36.15 -30.94 37.64
C ALA A 57 -36.67 -29.55 38.07
N ALA A 58 -37.69 -29.06 37.36
CA ALA A 58 -38.98 -28.70 37.94
C ALA A 58 -39.99 -28.41 36.82
N ASP A 59 -41.09 -29.16 36.92
CA ASP A 59 -42.37 -29.07 36.23
C ASP A 59 -43.00 -27.67 36.32
N SER A 60 -43.65 -27.21 35.24
CA SER A 60 -44.84 -26.33 35.24
C SER A 60 -45.32 -26.06 33.80
N THR A 61 -46.24 -26.91 33.39
CA THR A 61 -47.43 -26.65 32.57
C THR A 61 -47.78 -25.19 32.15
N ALA A 62 -47.94 -25.01 30.84
CA ALA A 62 -48.99 -24.21 30.17
C ALA A 62 -48.98 -24.63 28.67
N GLU A 63 -49.92 -25.43 28.15
CA GLU A 63 -51.23 -25.01 27.59
C GLU A 63 -51.09 -23.83 26.62
N PHE A 64 -51.61 -23.79 25.38
CA PHE A 64 -52.52 -24.63 24.58
C PHE A 64 -52.60 -23.92 23.21
N GLU A 65 -52.46 -24.66 22.09
CA GLU A 65 -53.11 -24.48 20.76
C GLU A 65 -53.07 -23.10 20.02
N THR A 66 -53.19 -22.95 18.69
CA THR A 66 -53.70 -23.76 17.58
C THR A 66 -53.26 -23.12 16.25
N SER A 67 -52.97 -23.95 15.23
CA SER A 67 -53.44 -23.90 13.82
C SER A 67 -53.38 -22.56 13.02
N ALA A 68 -53.10 -22.44 11.72
CA ALA A 68 -52.78 -23.31 10.58
C ALA A 68 -52.54 -22.38 9.35
N GLY A 69 -51.98 -22.92 8.26
CA GLY A 69 -52.08 -22.35 6.91
C GLY A 69 -50.75 -22.37 6.13
N VAL A 70 -50.29 -23.52 5.61
CA VAL A 70 -50.54 -24.05 4.24
C VAL A 70 -49.64 -23.45 3.14
N THR A 71 -48.74 -24.33 2.67
CA THR A 71 -48.07 -24.55 1.36
C THR A 71 -48.73 -23.90 0.11
N ALA A 72 -48.05 -23.56 -1.00
CA ALA A 72 -47.19 -24.38 -1.89
C ALA A 72 -46.61 -23.53 -3.09
N PRO A 73 -45.97 -24.07 -4.17
CA PRO A 73 -44.68 -23.61 -4.74
C PRO A 73 -44.72 -23.17 -6.24
N GLY A 74 -43.57 -22.76 -6.83
CA GLY A 74 -43.44 -22.83 -8.30
C GLY A 74 -42.30 -22.06 -9.00
N LEU A 75 -41.35 -22.85 -9.52
CA LEU A 75 -40.72 -22.76 -10.87
C LEU A 75 -39.69 -21.66 -11.21
N GLU A 76 -38.43 -22.08 -11.32
CA GLU A 76 -37.42 -21.49 -12.23
C GLU A 76 -37.71 -21.88 -13.69
N PRO A 77 -37.20 -21.09 -14.67
CA PRO A 77 -36.20 -21.67 -15.58
C PRO A 77 -35.08 -20.72 -16.04
N THR A 78 -33.86 -21.26 -15.99
CA THR A 78 -32.73 -21.17 -16.96
C THR A 78 -32.73 -20.05 -18.02
N GLU A 79 -31.72 -19.17 -17.94
CA GLU A 79 -31.11 -18.52 -19.10
C GLU A 79 -29.59 -18.74 -19.10
N ALA A 80 -29.11 -19.36 -20.17
CA ALA A 80 -27.70 -19.50 -20.50
C ALA A 80 -27.29 -18.32 -21.38
N GLU A 81 -26.34 -17.50 -20.92
CA GLU A 81 -25.64 -16.54 -21.78
C GLU A 81 -24.16 -16.91 -21.91
N SER A 82 -23.79 -17.22 -23.16
CA SER A 82 -22.46 -17.37 -23.70
C SER A 82 -21.66 -16.06 -23.70
N SER A 83 -20.36 -16.17 -23.45
CA SER A 83 -19.35 -15.12 -23.27
C SER A 83 -19.28 -14.01 -24.33
N PRO A 84 -18.53 -12.93 -24.01
CA PRO A 84 -17.36 -12.60 -24.83
C PRO A 84 -16.06 -12.60 -24.01
N PRO A 85 -14.89 -12.91 -24.63
CA PRO A 85 -13.60 -12.77 -23.98
C PRO A 85 -13.18 -11.30 -24.08
N THR A 86 -13.54 -10.48 -23.09
CA THR A 86 -13.02 -9.12 -23.02
C THR A 86 -11.63 -9.17 -22.39
N ALA A 87 -10.63 -9.40 -23.23
CA ALA A 87 -9.27 -8.98 -22.93
C ALA A 87 -9.28 -7.46 -22.74
N SER A 88 -9.19 -7.01 -21.49
CA SER A 88 -8.86 -5.62 -21.17
C SER A 88 -7.50 -5.59 -20.46
N PRO A 89 -6.52 -4.86 -20.99
CA PRO A 89 -5.13 -4.96 -20.58
C PRO A 89 -4.92 -4.23 -19.26
N HIS A 90 -4.64 -4.94 -18.18
CA HIS A 90 -3.94 -4.37 -17.01
C HIS A 90 -2.46 -4.11 -17.34
N ALA A 91 -2.18 -3.51 -18.50
CA ALA A 91 -0.84 -3.21 -19.00
C ALA A 91 -0.73 -1.71 -19.33
N GLY A 92 -1.03 -0.85 -18.35
CA GLY A 92 -0.91 0.61 -18.53
C GLY A 92 -0.49 1.39 -17.29
N VAL A 93 -0.80 0.92 -16.08
CA VAL A 93 -0.59 1.69 -14.83
C VAL A 93 0.75 1.36 -14.15
N LEU A 94 1.44 0.31 -14.59
CA LEU A 94 2.60 -0.28 -13.89
C LEU A 94 3.95 0.44 -14.09
N ARG A 95 3.99 1.61 -14.74
CA ARG A 95 5.25 2.38 -14.94
C ARG A 95 5.20 3.83 -14.45
N GLY A 96 4.02 4.34 -14.09
CA GLY A 96 3.87 5.74 -13.66
C GLY A 96 4.74 6.07 -12.44
N GLY A 97 4.71 5.20 -11.42
CA GLY A 97 5.50 5.40 -10.19
C GLY A 97 7.01 5.36 -10.44
N LEU A 98 7.48 4.55 -11.39
CA LEU A 98 8.90 4.44 -11.72
C LEU A 98 9.41 5.71 -12.40
N LEU A 99 8.72 6.18 -13.44
CA LEU A 99 9.13 7.37 -14.18
C LEU A 99 9.08 8.61 -13.28
N ILE A 100 8.02 8.75 -12.48
CA ILE A 100 7.91 9.82 -11.47
C ILE A 100 9.10 9.76 -10.51
N GLY A 101 9.44 8.58 -9.99
CA GLY A 101 10.60 8.43 -9.10
C GLY A 101 11.94 8.76 -9.76
N MET A 102 12.10 8.53 -11.07
CA MET A 102 13.31 8.90 -11.80
C MET A 102 13.41 10.42 -11.97
N LEU A 103 12.31 11.09 -12.33
CA LEU A 103 12.25 12.55 -12.45
C LEU A 103 12.53 13.25 -11.13
N GLU A 104 11.98 12.75 -10.02
CA GLU A 104 12.23 13.29 -8.68
C GLU A 104 13.69 13.20 -8.29
N ARG A 105 14.32 12.04 -8.52
CA ARG A 105 15.74 11.84 -8.21
C ARG A 105 16.62 12.76 -9.04
N ALA A 106 16.33 12.92 -10.33
CA ALA A 106 17.02 13.89 -11.18
C ALA A 106 16.83 15.33 -10.66
N ALA A 107 15.61 15.72 -10.28
CA ALA A 107 15.33 17.04 -9.74
C ALA A 107 16.07 17.32 -8.42
N VAL A 108 16.18 16.32 -7.53
CA VAL A 108 16.96 16.43 -6.29
C VAL A 108 18.45 16.60 -6.58
N VAL A 109 19.01 15.79 -7.50
CA VAL A 109 20.41 15.91 -7.90
C VAL A 109 20.69 17.32 -8.41
N LEU A 110 19.87 17.82 -9.34
CA LEU A 110 19.99 19.17 -9.90
C LEU A 110 19.85 20.25 -8.82
N ALA A 111 18.88 20.14 -7.91
CA ALA A 111 18.70 21.08 -6.81
C ALA A 111 19.95 21.21 -5.92
N ILE A 112 20.59 20.08 -5.59
CA ILE A 112 21.81 20.06 -4.76
C ILE A 112 23.01 20.66 -5.52
N LEU A 113 23.16 20.30 -6.80
CA LEU A 113 24.26 20.79 -7.63
C LEU A 113 24.12 22.29 -7.95
N SER A 114 22.90 22.78 -8.13
CA SER A 114 22.61 24.21 -8.34
C SER A 114 22.55 25.04 -7.06
N ASN A 115 22.81 24.44 -5.88
CA ASN A 115 22.71 25.09 -4.57
C ASN A 115 21.31 25.69 -4.28
N GLN A 116 20.26 25.02 -4.74
CA GLN A 116 18.86 25.43 -4.56
C GLN A 116 18.08 24.38 -3.75
N PRO A 117 18.35 24.23 -2.44
CA PRO A 117 17.71 23.20 -1.61
C PRO A 117 16.19 23.37 -1.50
N VAL A 118 15.69 24.60 -1.66
CA VAL A 118 14.25 24.91 -1.68
C VAL A 118 13.52 24.16 -2.79
N ALA A 119 14.18 23.89 -3.93
CA ALA A 119 13.57 23.14 -5.04
C ALA A 119 13.19 21.71 -4.65
N ILE A 120 13.90 21.10 -3.69
CA ILE A 120 13.57 19.76 -3.17
C ILE A 120 12.21 19.78 -2.46
N ALA A 121 11.91 20.85 -1.70
CA ALA A 121 10.62 20.99 -1.04
C ALA A 121 9.47 21.08 -2.05
N TYR A 122 9.67 21.77 -3.19
CA TYR A 122 8.67 21.81 -4.26
C TYR A 122 8.42 20.43 -4.87
N VAL A 123 9.48 19.65 -5.13
CA VAL A 123 9.36 18.27 -5.65
C VAL A 123 8.52 17.41 -4.71
N VAL A 124 8.82 17.45 -3.41
CA VAL A 124 8.06 16.71 -2.39
C VAL A 124 6.59 17.15 -2.34
N ALA A 125 6.34 18.46 -2.38
CA ALA A 125 5.00 19.02 -2.34
C ALA A 125 4.15 18.57 -3.56
N ILE A 126 4.72 18.67 -4.76
CA ILE A 126 4.05 18.26 -6.01
C ILE A 126 3.71 16.77 -5.96
N LYS A 127 4.66 15.92 -5.54
CA LYS A 127 4.45 14.47 -5.41
C LYS A 127 3.33 14.15 -4.42
N GLY A 128 3.36 14.78 -3.24
CA GLY A 128 2.36 14.58 -2.20
C GLY A 128 0.95 14.98 -2.65
N LEU A 129 0.82 16.14 -3.30
CA LEU A 129 -0.47 16.64 -3.80
C LEU A 129 -1.06 15.72 -4.87
N GLY A 130 -0.23 15.23 -5.80
CA GLY A 130 -0.67 14.35 -6.88
C GLY A 130 -1.22 12.99 -6.42
N ARG A 131 -0.89 12.56 -5.19
CA ARG A 131 -1.34 11.28 -4.62
C ARG A 131 -2.30 11.43 -3.45
N TYR A 132 -2.57 12.65 -2.99
CA TYR A 132 -3.45 12.90 -1.84
C TYR A 132 -4.84 12.23 -1.95
N PRO A 133 -5.56 12.26 -3.09
CA PRO A 133 -6.87 11.61 -3.21
C PRO A 133 -6.81 10.09 -3.01
N GLU A 134 -5.73 9.45 -3.46
CA GLU A 134 -5.52 8.00 -3.36
C GLU A 134 -5.14 7.57 -1.93
N LEU A 135 -4.46 8.44 -1.19
CA LEU A 135 -3.91 8.12 0.13
C LEU A 135 -4.84 8.50 1.30
N LYS A 136 -5.80 9.42 1.08
CA LYS A 136 -6.71 9.90 2.14
C LYS A 136 -7.55 8.80 2.80
N GLY A 137 -7.92 7.76 2.06
CA GLY A 137 -8.76 6.65 2.54
C GLY A 137 -7.99 5.39 2.94
N ALA A 138 -6.66 5.37 2.80
CA ALA A 138 -5.85 4.16 2.95
C ALA A 138 -4.58 4.44 3.79
N PRO A 139 -4.67 4.41 5.13
CA PRO A 139 -3.55 4.74 6.02
C PRO A 139 -2.28 3.94 5.74
N ALA A 140 -2.40 2.62 5.56
CA ALA A 140 -1.25 1.76 5.24
C ALA A 140 -0.61 2.07 3.89
N ALA A 141 -1.37 2.55 2.90
CA ALA A 141 -0.83 2.98 1.61
C ALA A 141 -0.09 4.32 1.73
N SER A 142 -0.62 5.24 2.55
CA SER A 142 -0.02 6.53 2.85
C SER A 142 1.35 6.38 3.53
N GLU A 143 1.45 5.51 4.54
CA GLU A 143 2.71 5.23 5.24
C GLU A 143 3.77 4.67 4.28
N ARG A 144 3.41 3.68 3.46
CA ARG A 144 4.31 3.09 2.46
C ARG A 144 4.76 4.12 1.42
N PHE A 145 3.87 5.02 1.02
CA PHE A 145 4.20 6.10 0.10
C PHE A 145 5.20 7.09 0.70
N ILE A 146 5.02 7.49 1.96
CA ILE A 146 5.94 8.38 2.67
C ILE A 146 7.31 7.72 2.83
N ILE A 147 7.35 6.47 3.31
CA ILE A 147 8.60 5.71 3.49
C ILE A 147 9.34 5.56 2.16
N GLY A 148 8.64 5.17 1.09
CA GLY A 148 9.24 5.01 -0.24
C GLY A 148 9.78 6.32 -0.80
N THR A 149 9.05 7.42 -0.60
CA THR A 149 9.47 8.76 -1.03
C THR A 149 10.72 9.21 -0.28
N LEU A 150 10.71 9.16 1.05
CA LEU A 150 11.84 9.57 1.88
C LEU A 150 13.09 8.74 1.58
N ALA A 151 12.95 7.42 1.46
CA ALA A 151 14.05 6.53 1.09
C ALA A 151 14.67 6.90 -0.27
N SER A 152 13.83 7.20 -1.27
CA SER A 152 14.30 7.58 -2.62
C SER A 152 15.03 8.92 -2.62
N LEU A 153 14.52 9.91 -1.89
CA LEU A 153 15.12 11.23 -1.79
C LEU A 153 16.45 11.17 -1.04
N LEU A 154 16.51 10.43 0.07
CA LEU A 154 17.75 10.22 0.83
C LEU A 154 18.82 9.54 0.00
N TRP A 155 18.45 8.53 -0.80
CA TRP A 155 19.38 7.89 -1.73
C TRP A 155 19.96 8.89 -2.74
N ALA A 156 19.10 9.65 -3.42
CA ALA A 156 19.55 10.64 -4.40
C ALA A 156 20.42 11.73 -3.76
N ALA A 157 20.03 12.21 -2.58
CA ALA A 157 20.81 13.19 -1.83
C ALA A 157 22.19 12.63 -1.43
N ALA A 158 22.25 11.41 -0.89
CA ALA A 158 23.50 10.76 -0.50
C ALA A 158 24.45 10.60 -1.68
N VAL A 159 23.97 10.04 -2.80
CA VAL A 159 24.78 9.88 -4.03
C VAL A 159 25.29 11.23 -4.53
N THR A 160 24.44 12.25 -4.54
CA THR A 160 24.82 13.58 -5.04
C THR A 160 25.84 14.26 -4.14
N VAL A 161 25.67 14.21 -2.82
CA VAL A 161 26.61 14.79 -1.86
C VAL A 161 27.95 14.07 -1.94
N LEU A 162 27.97 12.74 -2.02
CA LEU A 162 29.21 11.98 -2.19
C LEU A 162 29.93 12.38 -3.48
N ALA A 163 29.22 12.46 -4.60
CA ALA A 163 29.81 12.90 -5.87
C ALA A 163 30.34 14.33 -5.79
N LYS A 164 29.58 15.26 -5.20
CA LYS A 164 29.98 16.66 -5.05
C LYS A 164 31.20 16.86 -4.15
N VAL A 165 31.41 15.97 -3.18
CA VAL A 165 32.57 16.06 -2.27
C VAL A 165 33.81 15.38 -2.83
N LEU A 166 33.63 14.28 -3.58
CA LEU A 166 34.75 13.44 -4.03
C LEU A 166 35.20 13.71 -5.48
N LEU A 167 34.31 14.24 -6.32
CA LEU A 167 34.49 14.26 -7.79
C LEU A 167 34.27 15.63 -8.45
N LEU A 168 33.71 16.61 -7.73
CA LEU A 168 33.45 17.98 -8.18
C LEU A 168 34.10 18.98 -7.22
#